data_AF-A0AA40AHP9-F1
#
_entry.id   AF-A0AA40AHP9-F1
#
_cell.length_a   1.000
_cell.length_b   1.000
_cell.length_c   1.000
_cell.angle_alpha   90.00
_cell.angle_beta   90.00
_cell.angle_gamma   90.00
#
_symmetry.space_group_name_H-M   'P 1'
#
loop_
_entity.id
_entity.type
_entity.pdbx_description
1 polymer ?
#
loop_
_entity_poly.entity_id
_entity_poly.type
_entity_poly.pdbx_seq_one_letter_code
_entity_poly.pdbx_strand_id
1 'polypeptide(L)'
;INVGQGGLTMEPNDVTVPAGETIEFHFFTGSHSVAQSAFDSPCTPLSANGTEGFFSGAQPVTSGEGANVFRVVSTGSPMWYYCATGKHCQSGMVGVVNKPSNGRTIQQYALAASSVAQNVAPASARGGSIAKAGSTVTPGSDGIGSLGHLSLSM
;
A
#
# COMPACT_ATOMS: atom_id res chain seq x y z
N ILE A 1 3.78 -4.01 6.37
CA ILE A 1 4.27 -2.61 6.46
C ILE A 1 3.41 -1.90 7.49
N ASN A 2 4.03 -1.33 8.52
CA ASN A 2 3.35 -0.64 9.61
C ASN A 2 3.21 0.84 9.25
N VAL A 3 2.01 1.37 9.40
CA VAL A 3 1.61 2.72 9.00
C VAL A 3 1.21 3.47 10.27
N GLY A 4 2.09 4.35 10.76
CA GLY A 4 1.80 5.16 11.94
C GLY A 4 2.36 4.65 13.28
N GLN A 5 2.97 3.46 13.33
CA GLN A 5 3.33 2.83 14.62
C GLN A 5 4.36 3.63 15.42
N GLY A 6 5.33 4.25 14.74
CA GLY A 6 6.39 5.06 15.33
C GLY A 6 6.23 6.56 15.08
N GLY A 7 5.00 7.03 14.81
CA GLY A 7 4.72 8.41 14.37
C GLY A 7 4.42 8.47 12.87
N LEU A 8 4.77 9.58 12.21
CA LEU A 8 4.46 9.79 10.79
C LEU A 8 5.39 8.98 9.86
N THR A 9 5.38 7.65 9.98
CA THR A 9 6.29 6.74 9.27
C THR A 9 5.56 5.58 8.58
N MET A 10 6.22 5.07 7.52
CA MET A 10 5.97 3.75 6.95
C MET A 10 7.14 2.86 7.40
N GLU A 11 6.89 1.72 8.05
CA GLU A 11 7.96 0.89 8.60
C GLU A 11 7.77 -0.61 8.26
N PRO A 12 8.74 -1.24 7.58
CA PRO A 12 9.82 -0.61 6.80
C PRO A 12 9.28 0.27 5.66
N ASN A 13 10.02 1.32 5.28
CA ASN A 13 9.68 2.21 4.15
C ASN A 13 10.28 1.79 2.80
N ASP A 14 11.10 0.74 2.77
CA ASP A 14 11.67 0.15 1.56
C ASP A 14 11.63 -1.37 1.70
N VAL A 15 10.89 -2.05 0.83
CA VAL A 15 10.74 -3.51 0.85
C VAL A 15 10.79 -4.09 -0.56
N THR A 16 11.22 -5.34 -0.66
CA THR A 16 11.13 -6.13 -1.88
C THR A 16 10.03 -7.18 -1.71
N VAL A 17 9.09 -7.23 -2.64
CA VAL A 17 7.96 -8.17 -2.64
C VAL A 17 7.78 -8.72 -4.06
N PRO A 18 7.90 -10.04 -4.29
CA PRO A 18 7.73 -10.65 -5.61
C PRO A 18 6.40 -10.28 -6.29
N ALA A 19 6.36 -10.36 -7.62
CA ALA A 19 5.11 -10.18 -8.36
C ALA A 19 4.06 -11.22 -7.95
N GLY A 20 2.80 -10.81 -7.80
CA GLY A 20 1.70 -11.67 -7.39
C GLY A 20 1.54 -11.85 -5.88
N GLU A 21 2.56 -11.51 -5.09
CA GLU A 21 2.49 -11.58 -3.63
C GLU A 21 1.71 -10.38 -3.04
N THR A 22 1.20 -10.57 -1.82
CA THR A 22 0.42 -9.53 -1.13
C THR A 22 1.30 -8.63 -0.28
N ILE A 23 1.17 -7.32 -0.47
CA ILE A 23 1.66 -6.28 0.42
C ILE A 23 0.55 -5.96 1.41
N GLU A 24 0.80 -6.15 2.71
CA GLU A 24 -0.14 -5.84 3.78
C GLU A 24 0.30 -4.59 4.56
N PHE A 25 -0.60 -3.61 4.67
CA PHE A 25 -0.43 -2.37 5.43
C PHE A 25 -1.24 -2.42 6.72
N HIS A 26 -0.56 -2.29 7.86
CA HIS A 26 -1.14 -2.31 9.20
C HIS A 26 -1.20 -0.89 9.74
N PHE A 27 -2.38 -0.39 10.09
CA PHE A 27 -2.57 0.99 10.52
C PHE A 27 -2.52 1.08 12.05
N PHE A 28 -1.83 2.08 12.58
CA PHE A 28 -1.69 2.34 14.01
C PHE A 28 -2.34 3.66 14.40
N THR A 29 -2.38 3.93 15.71
CA THR A 29 -2.95 5.14 16.34
C THR A 29 -2.79 6.41 15.48
N GLY A 30 -3.90 7.08 15.20
CA GLY A 30 -3.97 8.26 14.35
C GLY A 30 -4.90 8.07 13.17
N SER A 31 -4.88 9.01 12.23
CA SER A 31 -5.58 8.86 10.95
C SER A 31 -4.56 8.82 9.84
N HIS A 32 -4.33 7.62 9.30
CA HIS A 32 -3.36 7.41 8.23
C HIS A 32 -4.05 6.85 7.00
N SER A 33 -3.29 6.78 5.91
CA SER A 33 -3.74 6.23 4.64
C SER A 33 -2.51 5.83 3.84
N VAL A 34 -2.73 5.05 2.80
CA VAL A 34 -1.69 4.61 1.87
C VAL A 34 -2.23 4.82 0.46
N ALA A 35 -1.58 5.70 -0.30
CA ALA A 35 -1.90 6.00 -1.69
C ALA A 35 -0.66 5.82 -2.57
N GLN A 36 -0.83 5.28 -3.77
CA GLN A 36 0.24 5.16 -4.75
C GLN A 36 0.46 6.47 -5.49
N SER A 37 1.71 6.74 -5.87
CA SER A 37 2.14 7.86 -6.69
C SER A 37 3.20 7.42 -7.71
N ALA A 38 3.61 8.35 -8.58
CA ALA A 38 4.87 8.22 -9.31
C ALA A 38 6.03 8.74 -8.45
N PHE A 39 7.24 8.21 -8.69
CA PHE A 39 8.47 8.72 -8.04
C PHE A 39 8.65 10.24 -8.26
N ASP A 40 8.42 10.71 -9.49
CA ASP A 40 8.62 12.11 -9.88
C ASP A 40 7.44 13.02 -9.46
N SER A 41 6.41 12.47 -8.80
CA SER A 41 5.23 13.22 -8.36
C SER A 41 4.75 12.72 -6.99
N PRO A 42 5.57 12.86 -5.93
CA PRO A 42 5.17 12.49 -4.59
C PRO A 42 3.93 13.25 -4.12
N CYS A 43 3.21 12.67 -3.16
CA CYS A 43 1.99 13.21 -2.56
C CYS A 43 0.86 13.53 -3.56
N THR A 44 0.96 13.01 -4.78
CA THR A 44 -0.05 13.11 -5.83
C THR A 44 -0.48 11.71 -6.24
N PRO A 45 -1.77 11.39 -6.28
CA PRO A 45 -2.24 10.09 -6.69
C PRO A 45 -1.74 9.70 -8.06
N LEU A 46 -1.28 8.46 -8.19
CA LEU A 46 -0.97 7.89 -9.49
C LEU A 46 -2.26 7.80 -10.31
N SER A 47 -2.28 8.55 -11.42
CA SER A 47 -3.25 8.46 -12.49
C SER A 47 -2.48 8.66 -13.79
N ALA A 48 -2.30 7.59 -14.58
CA ALA A 48 -1.54 7.63 -15.81
C ALA A 48 -2.16 6.71 -16.86
N ASN A 49 -2.43 7.24 -18.05
CA ASN A 49 -2.94 6.48 -19.20
C ASN A 49 -4.19 5.63 -18.88
N GLY A 50 -5.10 6.15 -18.04
CA GLY A 50 -6.30 5.43 -17.61
C GLY A 50 -6.09 4.40 -16.49
N THR A 51 -4.85 4.20 -16.05
CA THR A 51 -4.53 3.37 -14.88
C THR A 51 -4.49 4.23 -13.63
N GLU A 52 -5.31 3.88 -12.65
CA GLU A 52 -5.26 4.46 -11.31
C GLU A 52 -4.40 3.60 -10.38
N GLY A 53 -3.61 4.24 -9.52
CA GLY A 53 -2.89 3.53 -8.45
C GLY A 53 -3.79 3.17 -7.27
N PHE A 54 -3.27 2.43 -6.30
CA PHE A 54 -4.03 2.03 -5.11
C PHE A 54 -4.26 3.18 -4.11
N PHE A 55 -5.33 3.07 -3.32
CA PHE A 55 -5.61 3.92 -2.17
C PHE A 55 -6.42 3.17 -1.11
N SER A 56 -5.97 3.22 0.14
CA SER A 56 -6.66 2.57 1.26
C SER A 56 -7.91 3.31 1.72
N GLY A 57 -8.11 4.57 1.34
CA GLY A 57 -8.96 5.47 2.12
C GLY A 57 -8.29 5.88 3.43
N ALA A 58 -8.90 6.82 4.15
CA ALA A 58 -8.47 7.14 5.52
C ALA A 58 -8.78 5.98 6.46
N GLN A 59 -7.80 5.57 7.26
CA GLN A 59 -7.87 4.49 8.24
C GLN A 59 -7.65 5.12 9.63
N PRO A 60 -8.73 5.54 10.32
CA PRO A 60 -8.64 6.06 11.68
C PRO A 60 -8.51 4.92 12.70
N VAL A 61 -7.53 5.04 13.59
CA VAL A 61 -7.25 4.09 14.67
C VAL A 61 -7.11 4.85 15.99
N THR A 62 -7.87 4.45 17.01
CA THR A 62 -7.89 5.12 18.31
C THR A 62 -6.63 4.83 19.14
N SER A 63 -6.17 3.57 19.15
CA SER A 63 -5.03 3.14 19.96
C SER A 63 -4.48 1.81 19.46
N GLY A 64 -3.16 1.64 19.51
CA GLY A 64 -2.49 0.40 19.13
C GLY A 64 -2.55 0.13 17.63
N GLU A 65 -2.64 -1.13 17.24
CA GLU A 65 -2.91 -1.55 15.86
C GLU A 65 -4.42 -1.56 15.59
N GLY A 66 -4.82 -1.09 14.42
CA GLY A 66 -6.19 -1.07 13.96
C GLY A 66 -6.73 -2.47 13.65
N ALA A 67 -8.05 -2.62 13.70
CA ALA A 67 -8.71 -3.89 13.40
C ALA A 67 -8.62 -4.29 11.92
N ASN A 68 -8.29 -3.34 11.03
CA ASN A 68 -8.25 -3.53 9.59
C ASN A 68 -6.85 -3.28 9.03
N VAL A 69 -6.52 -4.05 7.98
CA VAL A 69 -5.35 -3.90 7.14
C VAL A 69 -5.79 -3.57 5.71
N PHE A 70 -4.88 -2.98 4.94
CA PHE A 70 -5.05 -2.77 3.50
C PHE A 70 -4.09 -3.68 2.73
N ARG A 71 -4.61 -4.41 1.74
CA ARG A 71 -3.86 -5.39 0.95
C ARG A 71 -3.80 -4.97 -0.50
N VAL A 72 -2.60 -4.99 -1.07
CA VAL A 72 -2.33 -4.69 -2.47
C VAL A 72 -1.48 -5.82 -3.06
N VAL A 73 -1.80 -6.26 -4.27
CA VAL A 73 -0.96 -7.24 -4.98
C VAL A 73 0.25 -6.52 -5.56
N SER A 74 1.44 -7.01 -5.23
CA SER A 74 2.69 -6.54 -5.81
C SER A 74 2.73 -6.85 -7.29
N THR A 75 3.12 -5.87 -8.11
CA THR A 75 3.32 -6.06 -9.55
C THR A 75 4.73 -6.58 -9.88
N GLY A 76 5.60 -6.72 -8.88
CA GLY A 76 7.04 -6.96 -9.06
C GLY A 76 7.82 -5.76 -9.61
N SER A 77 7.12 -4.67 -9.97
CA SER A 77 7.70 -3.41 -10.41
C SER A 77 7.72 -2.39 -9.27
N PRO A 78 8.49 -1.29 -9.38
CA PRO A 78 8.52 -0.25 -8.36
C PRO A 78 7.14 0.34 -8.08
N MET A 79 6.73 0.37 -6.81
CA MET A 79 5.48 0.98 -6.35
C MET A 79 5.82 1.99 -5.26
N TRP A 80 5.81 3.28 -5.62
CA TRP A 80 6.00 4.40 -4.71
C TRP A 80 4.68 4.79 -4.07
N TYR A 81 4.69 5.04 -2.76
CA TYR A 81 3.48 5.34 -2.02
C TYR A 81 3.71 6.35 -0.90
N TYR A 82 2.62 6.94 -0.41
CA TYR A 82 2.63 7.99 0.58
C TYR A 82 1.37 7.94 1.46
N CYS A 83 1.44 8.61 2.61
CA CYS A 83 0.25 8.90 3.39
C CYS A 83 -0.44 10.16 2.89
N ALA A 84 -1.68 10.01 2.41
CA ALA A 84 -2.48 11.09 1.87
C ALA A 84 -3.21 11.93 2.94
N THR A 85 -2.93 11.69 4.24
CA THR A 85 -3.54 12.46 5.32
C THR A 85 -2.75 13.74 5.59
N GLY A 86 -3.44 14.88 5.60
CA GLY A 86 -2.89 16.17 6.02
C GLY A 86 -1.53 16.47 5.38
N LYS A 87 -0.52 16.81 6.20
CA LYS A 87 0.88 17.03 5.75
C LYS A 87 1.79 15.80 5.91
N HIS A 88 1.24 14.61 6.15
CA HIS A 88 2.05 13.44 6.51
C HIS A 88 3.06 13.08 5.41
N CYS A 89 2.65 13.14 4.13
CA CYS A 89 3.57 12.92 3.01
C CYS A 89 4.75 13.88 3.02
N GLN A 90 4.50 15.20 3.16
CA GLN A 90 5.55 16.21 3.24
C GLN A 90 6.42 16.06 4.49
N SER A 91 5.88 15.48 5.56
CA SER A 91 6.63 15.12 6.77
C SER A 91 7.45 13.84 6.65
N GLY A 92 7.51 13.23 5.46
CA GLY A 92 8.33 12.03 5.20
C GLY A 92 7.59 10.71 5.37
N MET A 93 6.26 10.71 5.49
CA MET A 93 5.45 9.49 5.57
C MET A 93 5.26 8.88 4.18
N VAL A 94 6.35 8.34 3.65
CA VAL A 94 6.48 7.79 2.30
C VAL A 94 7.15 6.42 2.33
N GLY A 95 6.96 5.63 1.28
CA GLY A 95 7.64 4.36 1.11
C GLY A 95 7.70 3.87 -0.33
N VAL A 96 8.42 2.78 -0.53
CA VAL A 96 8.59 2.10 -1.82
C VAL A 96 8.55 0.59 -1.65
N VAL A 97 7.87 -0.07 -2.58
CA VAL A 97 8.00 -1.52 -2.80
C VAL A 97 8.77 -1.74 -4.10
N ASN A 98 9.68 -2.72 -4.12
CA ASN A 98 10.52 -3.08 -5.27
C ASN A 98 11.28 -1.89 -5.85
N LYS A 99 11.98 -1.13 -5.00
CA LYS A 99 12.79 0.01 -5.41
C LYS A 99 13.74 -0.36 -6.57
N PRO A 100 13.84 0.45 -7.63
CA PRO A 100 14.73 0.15 -8.76
C PRO A 100 16.21 0.32 -8.39
N SER A 101 17.09 -0.28 -9.19
CA SER A 101 18.55 -0.13 -9.08
C SER A 101 19.11 1.03 -9.90
N ASN A 102 18.25 1.85 -10.53
CA ASN A 102 18.63 2.95 -11.43
C ASN A 102 18.97 4.28 -10.70
N GLY A 103 19.35 4.19 -9.42
CA GLY A 103 19.71 5.35 -8.60
C GLY A 103 18.54 6.12 -7.98
N ARG A 104 17.28 5.76 -8.24
CA ARG A 104 16.12 6.31 -7.52
C ARG A 104 16.06 5.73 -6.10
N THR A 105 16.13 6.58 -5.09
CA THR A 105 16.16 6.18 -3.67
C THR A 105 14.94 6.64 -2.87
N ILE A 106 14.67 5.96 -1.76
CA ILE A 106 13.61 6.39 -0.82
C ILE A 106 13.92 7.77 -0.22
N GLN A 107 15.20 8.10 -0.02
CA GLN A 107 15.63 9.41 0.47
C GLN A 107 15.34 10.52 -0.53
N GLN A 108 15.59 10.29 -1.83
CA GLN A 108 15.25 11.27 -2.87
C GLN A 108 13.74 11.47 -2.97
N TYR A 109 12.97 10.38 -2.87
CA TYR A 109 11.51 10.46 -2.89
C TYR A 109 10.96 11.24 -1.68
N ALA A 110 11.49 10.99 -0.48
CA ALA A 110 11.12 11.73 0.73
C ALA A 110 11.51 13.23 0.65
N LEU A 111 12.68 13.55 0.09
CA LEU A 111 13.11 14.93 -0.11
C LEU A 111 12.24 15.67 -1.14
N ALA A 112 11.86 14.99 -2.22
CA ALA A 112 10.93 15.55 -3.18
C ALA A 112 9.54 15.77 -2.54
N ALA A 113 9.07 14.81 -1.72
CA ALA A 113 7.82 14.92 -0.99
C ALA A 113 7.79 16.10 -0.02
N SER A 114 8.89 16.39 0.69
CA SER A 114 8.93 17.54 1.62
C SER A 114 8.82 18.90 0.91
N SER A 115 9.07 18.93 -0.40
CA SER A 115 9.06 20.15 -1.22
C SER A 115 7.75 20.39 -1.96
N VAL A 116 6.80 19.45 -1.96
CA VAL A 116 5.52 19.65 -2.65
C VAL A 116 4.56 20.52 -1.86
N ALA A 117 3.82 21.38 -2.57
CA ALA A 117 2.89 22.30 -1.94
C ALA A 117 1.65 21.61 -1.36
N GLN A 118 1.19 20.51 -1.97
CA GLN A 118 -0.08 19.86 -1.64
C GLN A 118 0.11 18.36 -1.44
N ASN A 119 -0.74 17.80 -0.58
CA ASN A 119 -0.91 16.35 -0.41
C ASN A 119 -2.34 16.01 -0.83
N VAL A 120 -2.48 15.20 -1.87
CA VAL A 120 -3.77 14.98 -2.52
C VAL A 120 -4.25 13.56 -2.23
N ALA A 121 -5.41 13.43 -1.61
CA ALA A 121 -6.06 12.14 -1.44
C ALA A 121 -6.96 11.82 -2.66
N PRO A 122 -6.96 10.57 -3.15
CA PRO A 122 -8.00 10.10 -4.05
C PRO A 122 -9.39 10.18 -3.40
N ALA A 123 -10.44 10.27 -4.22
CA ALA A 123 -11.81 10.42 -3.73
C ALA A 123 -12.34 9.17 -2.99
N SER A 124 -11.93 7.98 -3.39
CA SER A 124 -12.41 6.71 -2.84
C SER A 124 -11.31 5.65 -2.83
N ALA A 125 -11.40 4.72 -1.88
CA ALA A 125 -10.50 3.57 -1.81
C ALA A 125 -10.57 2.73 -3.10
N ARG A 126 -9.41 2.19 -3.53
CA ARG A 126 -9.26 1.45 -4.80
C ARG A 126 -7.94 0.68 -4.86
N GLY A 127 -7.81 -0.21 -5.86
CA GLY A 127 -6.54 -0.88 -6.20
C GLY A 127 -6.02 -1.85 -5.12
N GLY A 128 -6.88 -2.26 -4.19
CA GLY A 128 -6.57 -3.17 -3.10
C GLY A 128 -7.84 -3.52 -2.32
N SER A 129 -7.69 -4.28 -1.25
CA SER A 129 -8.81 -4.71 -0.39
C SER A 129 -8.56 -4.38 1.07
N ILE A 130 -9.64 -4.03 1.78
CA ILE A 130 -9.63 -3.91 3.24
C ILE A 130 -9.98 -5.27 3.83
N ALA A 131 -9.19 -5.75 4.79
CA ALA A 131 -9.41 -7.01 5.49
C ALA A 131 -9.20 -6.84 6.99
N LYS A 132 -9.73 -7.75 7.80
CA LYS A 132 -9.46 -7.76 9.24
C LYS A 132 -8.01 -8.21 9.50
N ALA A 133 -7.31 -7.50 10.37
CA ALA A 133 -5.96 -7.85 10.80
C ALA A 133 -5.90 -9.30 11.31
N GLY A 134 -4.88 -10.05 10.90
CA GLY A 134 -4.72 -11.47 11.24
C GLY A 134 -5.60 -12.45 10.45
N SER A 135 -6.43 -11.99 9.52
CA SER A 135 -7.15 -12.89 8.61
C SER A 135 -6.17 -13.52 7.62
N THR A 136 -6.40 -14.77 7.23
CA THR A 136 -5.58 -15.41 6.19
C THR A 136 -5.67 -14.64 4.86
N VAL A 137 -4.55 -14.54 4.17
CA VAL A 137 -4.52 -14.09 2.78
C VAL A 137 -4.93 -15.31 1.96
N THR A 138 -6.18 -15.36 1.51
CA THR A 138 -6.58 -16.38 0.52
C THR A 138 -6.02 -15.92 -0.82
N PRO A 139 -5.09 -16.65 -1.45
CA PRO A 139 -4.69 -16.35 -2.82
C PRO A 139 -5.95 -16.39 -3.68
N GLY A 140 -6.16 -15.36 -4.50
CA GLY A 140 -7.26 -15.34 -5.47
C GLY A 140 -7.20 -16.63 -6.29
N SER A 141 -8.19 -17.50 -6.12
CA SER A 141 -8.29 -18.74 -6.87
C SER A 141 -8.77 -18.42 -8.29
N ASP A 142 -7.86 -18.00 -9.16
CA ASP A 142 -8.10 -18.10 -10.59
C ASP A 142 -7.98 -19.59 -10.98
N GLY A 143 -9.15 -20.24 -10.98
CA GLY A 143 -9.48 -21.44 -11.75
C GLY A 143 -8.50 -22.61 -11.70
N ILE A 144 -8.62 -23.47 -10.68
CA ILE A 144 -8.47 -24.91 -10.92
C ILE A 144 -9.87 -25.52 -10.96
N GLY A 145 -10.23 -26.03 -12.14
CA GLY A 145 -11.50 -26.68 -12.37
C GLY A 145 -11.72 -27.81 -11.37
N SER A 146 -12.96 -27.88 -10.89
CA SER A 146 -13.55 -29.07 -10.28
C SER A 146 -13.20 -30.31 -11.09
N LEU A 147 -12.38 -31.20 -10.52
CA LEU A 147 -12.33 -32.59 -10.93
C LEU A 147 -12.89 -33.44 -9.79
N GLY A 148 -14.21 -33.63 -9.89
CA GLY A 148 -14.91 -34.88 -9.62
C GLY A 148 -14.43 -35.71 -8.45
N HIS A 149 -15.17 -35.61 -7.34
CA HIS A 149 -15.27 -36.66 -6.34
C HIS A 149 -15.92 -37.89 -7.02
N LEU A 150 -15.12 -38.85 -7.48
CA LEU A 150 -15.65 -40.17 -7.85
C LEU A 150 -15.61 -41.04 -6.58
N SER A 151 -16.80 -41.24 -6.02
CA SER A 151 -17.08 -42.24 -4.99
C SER A 151 -16.66 -43.63 -5.49
N LEU A 152 -15.94 -44.39 -4.66
CA LEU A 152 -15.94 -45.84 -4.75
C LEU A 152 -16.27 -46.40 -3.37
N SER A 153 -17.50 -46.90 -3.27
CA SER A 153 -17.92 -47.85 -2.25
C SER A 153 -17.71 -49.27 -2.76
N MET A 154 -17.40 -50.16 -1.80
CA MET A 154 -17.17 -51.61 -1.87
C MET A 154 -15.75 -52.05 -2.20
#